data_AF-A0A0B8PFS5-F1
#
_entry.id   AF-A0A0B8PFS5-F1
#
_cell.length_a   1.000
_cell.length_b   1.000
_cell.length_c   1.000
_cell.angle_alpha   90.00
_cell.angle_beta   90.00
_cell.angle_gamma   90.00
#
_symmetry.space_group_name_H-M   'P 1'
#
loop_
_entity.id
_entity.type
_entity.pdbx_description
1 polymer ?
#
loop_
_entity_poly.entity_id
_entity_poly.type
_entity_poly.pdbx_seq_one_letter_code
_entity_poly.pdbx_strand_id
1 'polypeptide(L)'
;MDLAIHPKHPQTIYLTYSKETSSGPKTTLASFHYQGGEVTDFKELYVSNTRSSSGRHFGSRIAIDDNDHIYFSIGDRGTRENGQDLQLDSGSILRLNGDGTAPKDNPFAKTKDGLDSIWSYGHRNPQALLLTNKLASCGLSSTALGAVMRST
;
A
#
# COMPACT_ATOMS: atom_id res chain seq x y z
N MET A 1 4.20 -1.96 -10.12
CA MET A 1 5.13 -2.67 -9.21
C MET A 1 6.21 -1.71 -8.77
N ASP A 2 6.70 -1.89 -7.56
CA ASP A 2 7.60 -0.94 -6.91
C ASP A 2 8.49 -1.59 -5.87
N LEU A 3 9.59 -0.93 -5.52
CA LEU A 3 10.50 -1.33 -4.45
C LEU A 3 10.88 -0.10 -3.63
N ALA A 4 10.89 -0.23 -2.32
CA ALA A 4 11.29 0.83 -1.40
C ALA A 4 12.26 0.31 -0.35
N ILE A 5 13.30 1.10 -0.06
CA ILE A 5 14.27 0.83 0.99
C ILE A 5 13.75 1.45 2.29
N HIS A 6 13.81 0.73 3.40
CA HIS A 6 13.44 1.30 4.69
C HIS A 6 14.41 2.43 5.06
N PRO A 7 13.93 3.65 5.40
CA PRO A 7 14.78 4.84 5.55
C PRO A 7 15.80 4.73 6.69
N LYS A 8 15.45 4.03 7.77
CA LYS A 8 16.32 3.80 8.94
C LYS A 8 17.06 2.46 8.94
N HIS A 9 16.66 1.53 8.07
CA HIS A 9 17.15 0.14 8.06
C HIS A 9 17.42 -0.27 6.61
N PRO A 10 18.50 0.22 5.99
CA PRO A 10 18.68 0.14 4.53
C PRO A 10 18.81 -1.30 3.97
N GLN A 11 19.05 -2.29 4.83
CA GLN A 11 19.00 -3.71 4.48
C GLN A 11 17.58 -4.25 4.37
N THR A 12 16.59 -3.61 5.00
CA THR A 12 15.17 -3.98 4.92
C THR A 12 14.53 -3.34 3.70
N ILE A 13 14.03 -4.19 2.81
CA ILE A 13 13.47 -3.80 1.52
C ILE A 13 12.01 -4.23 1.47
N TYR A 14 11.15 -3.37 0.97
CA TYR A 14 9.76 -3.68 0.65
C TYR A 14 9.58 -3.74 -0.87
N LEU A 15 8.80 -4.71 -1.32
CA LEU A 15 8.51 -4.97 -2.72
C LEU A 15 7.01 -5.14 -2.91
N THR A 16 6.46 -4.50 -3.93
CA THR A 16 5.14 -4.85 -4.47
C THR A 16 5.28 -5.56 -5.81
N TYR A 17 4.64 -6.71 -5.95
CA TYR A 17 4.64 -7.50 -7.18
C TYR A 17 3.24 -8.05 -7.50
N SER A 18 3.07 -8.54 -8.73
CA SER A 18 1.87 -9.27 -9.14
C SER A 18 2.04 -10.74 -8.77
N LYS A 19 1.32 -11.20 -7.74
CA LYS A 19 1.25 -12.61 -7.37
C LYS A 19 0.11 -13.29 -8.14
N GLU A 20 0.43 -14.34 -8.90
CA GLU A 20 -0.60 -15.18 -9.51
C GLU A 20 -1.31 -16.01 -8.44
N THR A 21 -2.64 -16.08 -8.50
CA THR A 21 -3.45 -16.89 -7.59
C THR A 21 -4.54 -17.61 -8.37
N SER A 22 -5.25 -18.55 -7.74
CA SER A 22 -6.40 -19.23 -8.35
C SER A 22 -7.52 -18.28 -8.80
N SER A 23 -7.55 -17.04 -8.29
CA SER A 23 -8.52 -16.00 -8.63
C SER A 23 -7.90 -14.85 -9.45
N GLY A 24 -6.78 -15.12 -10.11
CA GLY A 24 -6.03 -14.16 -10.95
C GLY A 24 -4.97 -13.36 -10.19
N PRO A 25 -4.30 -12.42 -10.88
CA PRO A 25 -3.15 -11.69 -10.35
C PRO A 25 -3.56 -10.68 -9.27
N LYS A 26 -2.85 -10.71 -8.14
CA LYS A 26 -3.03 -9.83 -6.98
C LYS A 26 -1.81 -8.95 -6.76
N THR A 27 -2.02 -7.68 -6.42
CA THR A 27 -0.94 -6.85 -5.87
C THR A 27 -0.56 -7.38 -4.49
N THR A 28 0.69 -7.79 -4.30
CA THR A 28 1.18 -8.33 -3.03
C THR A 28 2.33 -7.46 -2.53
N LEU A 29 2.30 -7.08 -1.26
CA LEU A 29 3.40 -6.46 -0.55
C LEU A 29 4.22 -7.56 0.16
N ALA A 30 5.53 -7.53 -0.03
CA ALA A 30 6.48 -8.37 0.68
C ALA A 30 7.64 -7.54 1.25
N SER A 31 8.33 -8.11 2.23
CA SER A 31 9.59 -7.60 2.76
C SER A 31 10.69 -8.64 2.65
N PHE A 32 11.93 -8.21 2.58
CA PHE A 32 13.11 -9.06 2.69
C PHE A 32 14.31 -8.26 3.19
N HIS A 33 15.35 -8.98 3.63
CA HIS A 33 16.66 -8.41 3.88
C HIS A 33 17.57 -8.60 2.68
N TYR A 34 18.33 -7.55 2.34
CA TYR A 34 19.32 -7.58 1.28
C TYR A 34 20.68 -7.09 1.77
N GLN A 35 21.69 -7.96 1.66
CA GLN A 35 23.07 -7.62 2.02
C GLN A 35 24.04 -8.44 1.17
N GLY A 36 25.06 -7.77 0.61
CA GLY A 36 26.16 -8.47 -0.10
C GLY A 36 25.75 -9.26 -1.34
N GLY A 37 24.59 -8.97 -1.95
CA GLY A 37 24.06 -9.73 -3.08
C GLY A 37 23.07 -10.84 -2.70
N GLU A 38 22.86 -11.09 -1.41
CA GLU A 38 21.98 -12.13 -0.91
C GLU A 38 20.64 -11.56 -0.44
N VAL A 39 19.56 -12.31 -0.69
CA VAL A 39 18.22 -12.04 -0.20
C VAL A 39 17.87 -13.06 0.87
N THR A 40 17.52 -12.59 2.07
CA THR A 40 17.06 -13.42 3.20
C THR A 40 15.73 -12.92 3.74
N ASP A 41 15.08 -13.73 4.59
CA ASP A 41 13.86 -13.35 5.33
C ASP A 41 12.70 -12.84 4.45
N PHE A 42 12.55 -13.40 3.25
CA PHE A 42 11.44 -13.05 2.37
C PHE A 42 10.10 -13.41 3.03
N LYS A 43 9.24 -12.41 3.21
CA LYS A 43 7.93 -12.55 3.84
C LYS A 43 6.88 -11.78 3.04
N GLU A 44 5.78 -12.44 2.70
CA GLU A 44 4.58 -11.77 2.22
C GLU A 44 3.88 -11.10 3.41
N LEU A 45 3.73 -9.78 3.34
CA LEU A 45 3.09 -8.98 4.39
C LEU A 45 1.60 -8.78 4.11
N TYR A 46 1.23 -8.67 2.83
CA TYR A 46 -0.15 -8.48 2.42
C TYR A 46 -0.39 -9.02 1.02
N VAL A 47 -1.45 -9.81 0.84
CA VAL A 47 -1.92 -10.30 -0.46
C VAL A 47 -3.28 -9.68 -0.72
N SER A 48 -3.39 -8.96 -1.84
CA SER A 48 -4.61 -8.23 -2.14
C SER A 48 -5.83 -9.13 -2.34
N ASN A 49 -6.98 -8.69 -1.83
CA ASN A 49 -8.26 -9.39 -1.94
C ASN A 49 -9.12 -8.95 -3.16
N THR A 50 -8.58 -8.09 -4.03
CA THR A 50 -9.15 -7.71 -5.33
C THR A 50 -9.92 -8.84 -6.02
N ARG A 51 -11.14 -8.56 -6.48
CA ARG A 51 -11.94 -9.49 -7.30
C ARG A 51 -11.84 -9.16 -8.78
N SER A 52 -10.66 -9.39 -9.37
CA SER A 52 -10.43 -9.14 -10.79
C SER A 52 -9.31 -10.01 -11.34
N SER A 53 -9.53 -10.56 -12.54
CA SER A 53 -8.51 -11.23 -13.34
C SER A 53 -7.84 -10.29 -14.35
N SER A 54 -8.11 -8.98 -14.29
CA SER A 54 -7.61 -8.03 -15.27
C SER A 54 -6.10 -7.82 -15.17
N GLY A 55 -5.46 -7.56 -16.32
CA GLY A 55 -4.06 -7.16 -16.41
C GLY A 55 -3.81 -5.67 -16.19
N ARG A 56 -4.77 -4.90 -15.66
CA ARG A 56 -4.68 -3.43 -15.60
C ARG A 56 -4.92 -2.88 -14.19
N HIS A 57 -4.41 -1.68 -13.94
CA HIS A 57 -4.64 -0.90 -12.71
C HIS A 57 -4.21 -1.60 -11.42
N PHE A 58 -2.94 -2.00 -11.33
CA PHE A 58 -2.39 -2.64 -10.12
C PHE A 58 -2.03 -1.65 -9.00
N GLY A 59 -1.85 -0.37 -9.33
CA GLY A 59 -1.23 0.62 -8.44
C GLY A 59 0.23 0.27 -8.14
N SER A 60 0.47 -0.20 -6.91
CA SER A 60 1.71 -0.75 -6.35
C SER A 60 2.74 0.22 -5.77
N ARG A 61 2.59 1.53 -5.91
CA ARG A 61 3.56 2.49 -5.34
C ARG A 61 3.68 2.30 -3.82
N ILE A 62 4.90 2.37 -3.27
CA ILE A 62 5.18 2.26 -1.83
C ILE A 62 5.69 3.61 -1.30
N ALA A 63 5.31 3.97 -0.08
CA ALA A 63 5.91 5.06 0.69
C ALA A 63 6.03 4.63 2.16
N ILE A 64 7.08 5.09 2.86
CA ILE A 64 7.35 4.72 4.26
C ILE A 64 7.47 6.01 5.06
N ASP A 65 6.73 6.12 6.17
CA ASP A 65 6.79 7.31 7.04
C ASP A 65 7.84 7.18 8.15
N ASP A 66 8.07 8.27 8.87
CA ASP A 66 9.05 8.33 9.97
C ASP A 66 8.63 7.50 11.20
N ASN A 67 7.41 6.95 11.22
CA ASN A 67 6.91 6.05 12.27
C ASN A 67 6.94 4.58 11.81
N ASP A 68 7.64 4.29 10.71
CA ASP A 68 7.81 2.97 10.11
C ASP A 68 6.49 2.33 9.62
N HIS A 69 5.48 3.16 9.33
CA HIS A 69 4.30 2.70 8.61
C HIS A 69 4.58 2.63 7.12
N ILE A 70 4.09 1.57 6.50
CA ILE A 70 4.18 1.31 5.07
C ILE A 70 2.84 1.68 4.45
N TYR A 71 2.87 2.60 3.49
CA TYR A 71 1.75 2.93 2.64
C TYR A 71 1.96 2.32 1.27
N PHE A 72 0.92 1.72 0.71
CA PHE A 72 0.97 1.31 -0.70
C PHE A 72 -0.39 1.37 -1.38
N SER A 73 -0.36 1.63 -2.68
CA SER A 73 -1.57 1.78 -3.50
C SER A 73 -2.00 0.45 -4.12
N ILE A 74 -3.31 0.24 -4.21
CA ILE A 74 -3.94 -0.78 -5.06
C ILE A 74 -4.94 -0.06 -5.96
N GLY A 75 -4.88 -0.30 -7.27
CA GLY A 75 -5.86 0.27 -8.21
C GLY A 75 -7.22 -0.44 -8.15
N ASP A 76 -8.22 0.10 -8.82
CA ASP A 76 -9.59 -0.40 -8.93
C ASP A 76 -9.72 -1.67 -9.79
N ARG A 77 -8.61 -2.08 -10.42
CA ARG A 77 -8.48 -3.27 -11.28
C ARG A 77 -9.36 -3.22 -12.52
N GLY A 78 -9.72 -2.01 -12.96
CA GLY A 78 -10.54 -1.75 -14.14
C GLY A 78 -12.04 -1.68 -13.86
N THR A 79 -12.47 -1.86 -12.61
CA THR A 79 -13.88 -1.82 -12.20
C THR A 79 -14.05 -0.72 -11.16
N ARG A 80 -14.65 0.40 -11.55
CA ARG A 80 -14.68 1.62 -10.72
C ARG A 80 -15.42 1.43 -9.41
N GLU A 81 -16.46 0.61 -9.43
CA GLU A 81 -17.32 0.30 -8.28
C GLU A 81 -16.52 -0.36 -7.15
N ASN A 82 -15.46 -1.12 -7.48
CA ASN A 82 -14.59 -1.73 -6.48
C ASN A 82 -13.93 -0.69 -5.57
N GLY A 83 -13.65 0.52 -6.09
CA GLY A 83 -13.03 1.60 -5.30
C GLY A 83 -13.93 2.16 -4.20
N GLN A 84 -15.23 1.84 -4.20
CA GLN A 84 -16.19 2.25 -3.18
C GLN A 84 -16.60 1.10 -2.25
N ASP A 85 -16.23 -0.14 -2.57
CA ASP A 85 -16.47 -1.31 -1.72
C ASP A 85 -15.34 -1.43 -0.69
N LEU A 86 -15.60 -0.98 0.54
CA LEU A 86 -14.62 -1.00 1.64
C LEU A 86 -14.26 -2.41 2.13
N GLN A 87 -14.97 -3.46 1.67
CA GLN A 87 -14.59 -4.86 1.91
C GLN A 87 -13.54 -5.35 0.90
N LEU A 88 -13.27 -4.55 -0.14
CA LEU A 88 -12.19 -4.75 -1.09
C LEU A 88 -11.10 -3.70 -0.86
N ASP A 89 -9.87 -4.11 -1.08
CA ASP A 89 -8.72 -3.22 -1.05
C ASP A 89 -8.48 -2.48 -2.39
N SER A 90 -9.28 -2.81 -3.39
CA SER A 90 -9.17 -2.25 -4.74
C SER A 90 -9.53 -0.77 -4.70
N GLY A 91 -8.73 0.04 -5.40
CA GLY A 91 -8.91 1.49 -5.39
C GLY A 91 -8.61 2.15 -4.03
N SER A 92 -7.72 1.54 -3.24
CA SER A 92 -7.35 2.03 -1.92
C SER A 92 -5.86 2.35 -1.81
N ILE A 93 -5.54 3.24 -0.87
CA ILE A 93 -4.22 3.29 -0.26
C ILE A 93 -4.32 2.58 1.07
N LEU A 94 -3.47 1.56 1.25
CA LEU A 94 -3.38 0.81 2.50
C LEU A 94 -2.26 1.39 3.37
N ARG A 95 -2.42 1.30 4.69
CA ARG A 95 -1.39 1.61 5.69
C ARG A 95 -1.20 0.40 6.61
N LEU A 96 0.02 -0.11 6.67
CA LEU A 96 0.43 -1.26 7.48
C LEU A 96 1.61 -0.90 8.39
N ASN A 97 1.77 -1.64 9.49
CA ASN A 97 3.01 -1.68 10.27
C ASN A 97 4.09 -2.45 9.50
N GLY A 98 5.35 -2.31 9.93
CA GLY A 98 6.50 -3.03 9.37
C GLY A 98 6.35 -4.56 9.28
N ASP A 99 5.52 -5.16 10.14
CA ASP A 99 5.26 -6.61 10.22
C ASP A 99 4.08 -7.09 9.35
N GLY A 100 3.37 -6.17 8.69
CA GLY A 100 2.20 -6.41 7.86
C GLY A 100 0.85 -6.24 8.58
N THR A 101 0.83 -5.97 9.89
CA THR A 101 -0.42 -5.75 10.64
C THR A 101 -1.00 -4.36 10.39
N ALA A 102 -2.31 -4.19 10.55
CA ALA A 102 -2.94 -2.88 10.44
C ALA A 102 -2.70 -2.04 11.72
N PRO A 103 -2.28 -0.76 11.61
CA PRO A 103 -2.25 0.15 12.74
C PRO A 103 -3.63 0.33 13.38
N LYS A 104 -3.67 0.37 14.72
CA LYS A 104 -4.94 0.42 15.49
C LYS A 104 -5.71 1.73 15.36
N ASP A 105 -5.05 2.76 14.83
CA ASP A 105 -5.59 4.09 14.55
C ASP A 105 -5.96 4.25 13.05
N ASN A 106 -5.92 3.18 12.25
CA ASN A 106 -6.48 3.23 10.89
C ASN A 106 -7.98 3.57 10.96
N PRO A 107 -8.52 4.30 9.94
CA PRO A 107 -9.91 4.74 9.91
C PRO A 107 -10.95 3.64 10.15
N PHE A 108 -10.65 2.42 9.70
CA PHE A 108 -11.59 1.29 9.76
C PHE A 108 -11.22 0.20 10.76
N ALA A 109 -10.05 0.29 11.44
CA ALA A 109 -9.51 -0.77 12.30
C ALA A 109 -10.37 -1.15 13.53
N LYS A 110 -11.40 -0.36 13.83
CA LYS A 110 -12.35 -0.61 14.95
C LYS A 110 -13.79 -0.68 14.48
N THR A 111 -14.01 -0.76 13.17
CA THR A 111 -15.34 -0.78 12.54
C THR A 111 -15.49 -2.06 11.74
N LYS A 112 -16.73 -2.47 11.46
CA LYS A 112 -16.99 -3.54 10.49
C LYS A 112 -17.23 -3.02 9.08
N ASP A 113 -17.13 -1.70 8.90
CA ASP A 113 -17.55 -1.02 7.69
C ASP A 113 -16.52 -1.16 6.57
N GLY A 114 -15.25 -1.46 6.90
CA GLY A 114 -14.18 -1.66 5.93
C GLY A 114 -13.01 -2.49 6.45
N LEU A 115 -12.07 -2.80 5.54
CA LEU A 115 -10.84 -3.50 5.89
C LEU A 115 -9.96 -2.64 6.81
N ASP A 116 -9.44 -3.24 7.88
CA ASP A 116 -8.59 -2.55 8.86
C ASP A 116 -7.37 -1.86 8.24
N SER A 117 -6.85 -2.35 7.12
CA SER A 117 -5.68 -1.81 6.43
C SER A 117 -5.96 -0.55 5.59
N ILE A 118 -7.22 -0.20 5.31
CA ILE A 118 -7.55 0.93 4.44
C ILE A 118 -7.23 2.25 5.16
N TRP A 119 -6.39 3.07 4.53
CA TRP A 119 -6.12 4.45 4.94
C TRP A 119 -6.97 5.45 4.16
N SER A 120 -7.14 5.23 2.86
CA SER A 120 -8.06 6.00 2.02
C SER A 120 -8.54 5.14 0.85
N TYR A 121 -9.72 5.45 0.30
CA TYR A 121 -10.39 4.68 -0.74
C TYR A 121 -10.95 5.62 -1.83
N GLY A 122 -11.57 5.04 -2.87
CA GLY A 122 -12.14 5.80 -3.99
C GLY A 122 -11.12 6.17 -5.08
N HIS A 123 -9.93 5.57 -5.05
CA HIS A 123 -8.89 5.79 -6.03
C HIS A 123 -9.08 4.91 -7.26
N ARG A 124 -8.66 5.40 -8.43
CA ARG A 124 -8.73 4.62 -9.67
C ARG A 124 -7.49 3.76 -9.91
N ASN A 125 -6.36 4.39 -10.16
CA ASN A 125 -5.09 3.68 -10.36
C ASN A 125 -3.92 4.59 -9.97
N PRO A 126 -3.64 4.75 -8.67
CA PRO A 126 -2.53 5.59 -8.21
C PRO A 126 -1.20 5.04 -8.73
N GLN A 127 -0.41 5.87 -9.41
CA GLN A 127 0.90 5.47 -9.92
C GLN A 127 2.06 6.10 -9.15
N ALA A 128 1.78 7.16 -8.41
CA ALA A 128 2.70 7.79 -7.48
C ALA A 128 2.02 8.10 -6.14
N LEU A 129 2.84 8.10 -5.10
CA LEU A 129 2.54 8.38 -3.71
C LEU A 129 3.72 9.16 -3.19
N LEU A 130 3.42 10.22 -2.46
CA LEU A 130 4.41 11.05 -1.81
C LEU A 130 3.94 11.32 -0.40
N LEU A 131 4.82 11.04 0.55
CA LEU A 131 4.67 11.55 1.90
C LEU A 131 5.27 12.95 1.92
N THR A 132 4.46 13.91 2.34
CA THR A 132 4.90 15.28 2.55
C THR A 132 4.92 15.54 4.04
N ASN A 133 6.05 16.03 4.53
CA ASN A 133 6.07 16.65 5.84
C ASN A 133 5.40 18.01 5.63
N LYS A 134 4.33 18.31 6.38
CA LYS A 134 3.78 19.65 6.38
C LYS A 134 4.94 20.61 6.68
N LEU A 135 5.29 21.47 5.72
CA LEU A 135 6.18 22.58 6.00
C LEU A 135 5.55 23.33 7.18
N ALA A 136 6.30 23.40 8.28
CA ALA A 136 5.88 23.99 9.54
C ALA A 136 5.48 25.46 9.32
N SER A 137 4.22 25.70 8.96
CA SER A 137 3.63 27.04 8.88
C SER A 137 2.51 27.22 9.91
N CYS A 138 2.22 26.22 10.75
CA CYS A 138 1.23 26.36 11.83
C CYS A 138 1.41 25.36 12.99
N GLY A 139 2.65 25.07 13.41
CA GLY A 139 2.93 24.43 14.71
C GLY A 139 2.49 22.95 14.91
N LEU A 140 1.92 22.29 13.90
CA LEU A 140 1.64 20.85 13.92
C LEU A 140 2.48 20.13 12.85
N SER A 141 3.47 19.37 13.30
CA SER A 141 4.17 18.39 12.48
C SER A 141 3.26 17.18 12.30
N SER A 142 2.56 17.10 11.17
CA SER A 142 1.79 15.92 10.77
C SER A 142 2.20 15.52 9.35
N THR A 143 2.60 14.27 9.15
CA THR A 143 2.88 13.71 7.82
C THR A 143 1.58 13.61 7.01
N ALA A 144 1.55 14.19 5.81
CA ALA A 144 0.41 14.13 4.90
C ALA A 144 0.75 13.26 3.68
N LEU A 145 -0.11 12.29 3.36
CA LEU A 145 0.04 11.40 2.23
C LEU A 145 -0.72 11.94 1.01
N GLY A 146 -0.01 12.21 -0.08
CA GLY A 146 -0.59 12.56 -1.37
C GLY A 146 -0.48 11.42 -2.38
N ALA A 147 -1.55 11.15 -3.13
CA ALA A 147 -1.56 10.19 -4.23
C ALA A 147 -1.78 10.91 -5.56
N VAL A 148 -0.92 10.66 -6.55
CA VAL A 148 -1.11 11.18 -7.91
C VAL A 148 -1.85 10.13 -8.72
N MET A 149 -3.07 10.46 -9.13
CA MET A 149 -3.92 9.63 -9.98
C MET A 149 -3.77 10.02 -11.45
N ARG A 150 -3.70 9.03 -12.35
CA ARG A 150 -3.93 9.24 -13.78
C ARG A 150 -5.32 8.71 -14.16
N SER A 151 -6.15 9.57 -14.73
CA SER A 151 -7.34 9.17 -15.46
C SER A 151 -6.92 8.63 -16.83
N THR A 152 -7.34 7.41 -17.16
CA THR A 152 -7.24 6.84 -18.51
C THR A 152 -8.61 6.41 -18.99
#